data_AF-A0A923Z283-F1
#
_entry.id   AF-A0A923Z283-F1
#
_cell.length_a   1.000
_cell.length_b   1.000
_cell.length_c   1.000
_cell.angle_alpha   90.00
_cell.angle_beta   90.00
_cell.angle_gamma   90.00
#
_symmetry.space_group_name_H-M   'P 1'
#
loop_
_entity.id
_entity.type
_entity.pdbx_description
1 polymer ?
#
loop_
_entity_poly.entity_id
_entity_poly.type
_entity_poly.pdbx_seq_one_letter_code
_entity_poly.pdbx_strand_id
1 'polypeptide(L)'
;KTENLTFLNQFGTLGTFLKNDIKLLKRNKRSKTTLSMSVLFIFYGLLFFSGGIKAYDNPAMKVFAGIFVSGGFLFTFGQFVPSWDSSYYQLMMSQNIKYKDYLSSKWWLMVIATVFSTIIASFYLYFGWHTYLIIVVGAIYNIGVNSHLVLLAGAYVKTPIDLAQSKGAFGDKKSFNFKTVLLSLPKLVVPMGLYALGYYLISANAGLIFVALAGVLGFAFKNKMFTLIEKVYRTEKYATIAAYKQQN
;
A
#
# COMPACT_ATOMS: atom_id res chain seq x y z
N LYS A 1 22.55 -0.77 -18.23
CA LYS A 1 22.49 -2.24 -18.47
C LYS A 1 21.08 -2.73 -18.16
N THR A 2 20.46 -3.51 -19.04
CA THR A 2 19.11 -4.06 -18.81
C THR A 2 19.20 -5.22 -17.83
N GLU A 3 18.76 -5.03 -16.59
CA GLU A 3 18.73 -6.12 -15.60
C GLU A 3 17.74 -7.20 -16.06
N ASN A 4 18.28 -8.39 -16.34
CA ASN A 4 17.50 -9.58 -16.62
C ASN A 4 17.15 -10.26 -15.29
N LEU A 5 16.05 -9.83 -14.67
CA LEU A 5 15.45 -10.47 -13.49
C LEU A 5 14.84 -11.84 -13.86
N THR A 6 15.68 -12.79 -14.27
CA THR A 6 15.28 -14.11 -14.77
C THR A 6 14.62 -14.99 -13.71
N PHE A 7 14.94 -14.79 -12.43
CA PHE A 7 14.30 -15.50 -11.31
C PHE A 7 12.79 -15.24 -11.21
N LEU A 8 12.28 -14.15 -11.79
CA LEU A 8 10.84 -13.86 -11.81
C LEU A 8 10.11 -14.59 -12.94
N ASN A 9 10.82 -15.12 -13.94
CA ASN A 9 10.20 -15.78 -15.10
C ASN A 9 9.41 -17.04 -14.69
N GLN A 10 9.76 -17.67 -13.57
CA GLN A 10 9.04 -18.83 -13.02
C GLN A 10 7.60 -18.53 -12.60
N PHE A 11 7.24 -17.26 -12.42
CA PHE A 11 5.89 -16.84 -11.99
C PHE A 11 4.96 -16.44 -13.14
N GLY A 12 5.30 -16.75 -14.39
CA GLY A 12 4.47 -16.48 -15.57
C GLY A 12 4.09 -15.00 -15.71
N THR A 13 2.80 -14.71 -15.95
CA THR A 13 2.27 -13.35 -16.13
C THR A 13 2.51 -12.46 -14.90
N LEU A 14 2.43 -13.01 -13.70
CA LEU A 14 2.71 -12.31 -12.45
C LEU A 14 4.17 -11.84 -12.38
N GLY A 15 5.09 -12.70 -12.81
CA GLY A 15 6.52 -12.40 -12.90
C GLY A 15 6.83 -11.29 -13.89
N THR A 16 6.16 -11.27 -15.04
CA THR A 16 6.29 -10.21 -16.04
C THR A 16 5.89 -8.85 -15.48
N PHE A 17 4.74 -8.77 -14.80
CA PHE A 17 4.29 -7.52 -14.16
C PHE A 17 5.23 -7.07 -13.05
N LEU A 18 5.63 -7.97 -12.14
CA LEU A 18 6.57 -7.63 -11.08
C LEU A 18 7.91 -7.13 -11.63
N LYS A 19 8.42 -7.75 -12.70
CA LYS A 19 9.65 -7.31 -13.36
C LYS A 19 9.52 -5.89 -13.92
N ASN A 20 8.37 -5.57 -14.52
CA ASN A 20 8.11 -4.22 -15.02
C ASN A 20 8.01 -3.21 -13.88
N ASP A 21 7.34 -3.56 -12.79
CA ASP A 21 7.24 -2.70 -11.61
C ASP A 21 8.61 -2.45 -10.96
N ILE A 22 9.44 -3.47 -10.78
CA ILE A 22 10.80 -3.30 -10.23
C ILE A 22 11.64 -2.40 -11.15
N LYS A 23 11.57 -2.59 -12.46
CA LYS A 23 12.25 -1.70 -13.42
C LYS A 23 11.72 -0.27 -13.35
N LEU A 24 10.41 -0.09 -13.19
CA LEU A 24 9.77 1.21 -13.02
C LEU A 24 10.31 1.89 -11.75
N LEU A 25 10.38 1.17 -10.62
CA LEU A 25 10.90 1.68 -9.35
C LEU A 25 12.37 2.08 -9.42
N LYS A 26 13.21 1.32 -10.15
CA LYS A 26 14.65 1.61 -10.25
C LYS A 26 14.99 2.71 -11.27
N ARG A 27 14.29 2.75 -12.40
CA ARG A 27 14.68 3.58 -13.55
C ARG A 27 14.18 5.02 -13.48
N ASN A 28 12.96 5.23 -12.99
CA ASN A 28 12.30 6.53 -13.12
C ASN A 28 12.53 7.43 -11.90
N LYS A 29 12.61 8.76 -12.13
CA LYS A 29 12.90 9.73 -11.07
C LYS A 29 11.77 9.76 -10.03
N ARG A 30 10.52 9.80 -10.50
CA ARG A 30 9.33 9.89 -9.64
C ARG A 30 9.11 8.68 -8.73
N SER A 31 9.27 7.48 -9.29
CA SER A 31 9.12 6.23 -8.55
C SER A 31 10.22 6.03 -7.52
N LYS A 32 11.47 6.41 -7.86
CA LYS A 32 12.58 6.47 -6.89
C LYS A 32 12.27 7.42 -5.73
N THR A 33 11.77 8.63 -6.00
CA THR A 33 11.38 9.56 -4.94
C THR A 33 10.27 8.98 -4.05
N THR A 34 9.31 8.28 -4.64
CA THR A 34 8.22 7.60 -3.90
C THR A 34 8.78 6.47 -3.02
N LEU A 35 9.72 5.69 -3.53
CA LEU A 35 10.41 4.65 -2.75
C LEU A 35 11.23 5.28 -1.61
N SER A 36 11.96 6.35 -1.85
CA SER A 36 12.69 7.08 -0.80
C SER A 36 11.76 7.62 0.28
N MET A 37 10.62 8.22 -0.10
CA MET A 37 9.60 8.65 0.86
C MET A 37 9.03 7.46 1.66
N SER A 38 8.84 6.31 1.01
CA SER A 38 8.39 5.08 1.68
C SER A 38 9.38 4.63 2.76
N VAL A 39 10.68 4.79 2.53
CA VAL A 39 11.72 4.50 3.53
C VAL A 39 11.68 5.52 4.68
N LEU A 40 11.42 6.80 4.40
CA LEU A 40 11.27 7.82 5.45
C LEU A 40 10.10 7.51 6.40
N PHE A 41 9.01 6.89 5.92
CA PHE A 41 7.91 6.45 6.77
C PHE A 41 8.33 5.43 7.84
N ILE A 42 9.39 4.64 7.60
CA ILE A 42 9.93 3.71 8.61
C ILE A 42 10.44 4.50 9.81
N PHE A 43 11.12 5.64 9.58
CA PHE A 43 11.65 6.49 10.64
C PHE A 43 10.58 7.36 11.31
N TYR A 44 9.44 7.57 10.66
CA TYR A 44 8.34 8.34 11.22
C TYR A 44 7.80 7.75 12.54
N GLY A 45 7.89 6.43 12.71
CA GLY A 45 7.54 5.75 13.97
C GLY A 45 8.34 6.22 15.19
N LEU A 46 9.56 6.77 15.00
CA LEU A 46 10.39 7.27 16.09
C LEU A 46 9.68 8.38 16.87
N LEU A 47 8.86 9.20 16.20
CA LEU A 47 8.09 10.26 16.85
C LEU A 47 7.02 9.73 17.81
N PHE A 48 6.51 8.52 17.57
CA PHE A 48 5.45 7.89 18.37
C PHE A 48 6.02 6.97 19.46
N PHE A 49 7.17 6.34 19.20
CA PHE A 49 7.75 5.36 20.10
C PHE A 49 8.84 5.93 21.03
N SER A 50 9.39 7.12 20.72
CA SER A 50 10.40 7.78 21.57
C SER A 50 9.85 8.44 22.83
N GLY A 51 8.53 8.66 22.93
CA GLY A 51 7.90 9.34 24.07
C GLY A 51 8.16 10.85 24.14
N GLY A 52 8.85 11.45 23.14
CA GLY A 52 9.16 12.88 23.13
C GLY A 52 7.95 13.80 22.94
N ILE A 53 6.83 13.28 22.42
CA ILE A 53 5.60 14.03 22.16
C ILE A 53 4.45 13.42 22.97
N LYS A 54 4.06 14.08 24.05
CA LYS A 54 2.99 13.61 24.97
C LYS A 54 1.66 13.33 24.26
N ALA A 55 1.31 14.12 23.22
CA ALA A 55 0.10 13.91 22.44
C ALA A 55 0.08 12.57 21.67
N TYR A 56 1.25 11.99 21.40
CA TYR A 56 1.38 10.72 20.68
C TYR A 56 1.50 9.51 21.59
N ASP A 57 1.56 9.73 22.90
CA ASP A 57 1.60 8.67 23.91
C ASP A 57 0.20 8.10 24.23
N ASN A 58 -0.60 7.88 23.18
CA ASN A 58 -1.88 7.18 23.28
C ASN A 58 -1.74 5.80 22.60
N PRO A 59 -2.26 4.72 23.20
CA PRO A 59 -2.22 3.37 22.61
C PRO A 59 -2.72 3.30 21.15
N ALA A 60 -3.77 4.04 20.79
CA ALA A 60 -4.27 4.09 19.42
C ALA A 60 -3.28 4.73 18.44
N MET A 61 -2.57 5.77 18.85
CA MET A 61 -1.55 6.45 18.03
C MET A 61 -0.32 5.57 17.82
N LYS A 62 0.02 4.69 18.79
CA LYS A 62 1.09 3.70 18.62
C LYS A 62 0.74 2.68 17.54
N VAL A 63 -0.52 2.23 17.45
CA VAL A 63 -0.98 1.35 16.35
C VAL A 63 -0.98 2.06 15.01
N PHE A 64 -1.44 3.31 14.97
CA PHE A 64 -1.30 4.15 13.79
C PHE A 64 0.14 4.20 13.29
N ALA A 65 1.10 4.40 14.21
CA ALA A 65 2.53 4.40 13.87
C ALA A 65 2.98 3.05 13.30
N GLY A 66 2.58 1.91 13.90
CA GLY A 66 2.92 0.58 13.39
C GLY A 66 2.42 0.31 11.97
N ILE A 67 1.20 0.77 11.66
CA ILE A 67 0.61 0.68 10.31
C ILE A 67 1.38 1.56 9.33
N PHE A 68 1.77 2.77 9.73
CA PHE A 68 2.53 3.66 8.85
C PHE A 68 3.95 3.17 8.59
N VAL A 69 4.66 2.70 9.64
CA VAL A 69 6.03 2.19 9.55
C VAL A 69 6.12 1.00 8.60
N SER A 70 5.17 0.06 8.69
CA SER A 70 5.13 -1.12 7.81
C SER A 70 4.44 -0.87 6.45
N GLY A 71 3.65 0.20 6.33
CA GLY A 71 2.77 0.49 5.20
C GLY A 71 3.19 1.66 4.31
N GLY A 72 4.33 2.29 4.55
CA GLY A 72 4.77 3.49 3.81
C GLY A 72 4.73 3.33 2.29
N PHE A 73 5.25 2.22 1.77
CA PHE A 73 5.20 1.92 0.33
C PHE A 73 3.78 1.67 -0.16
N LEU A 74 2.99 0.91 0.60
CA LEU A 74 1.59 0.62 0.29
C LEU A 74 0.77 1.92 0.19
N PHE A 75 0.97 2.87 1.11
CA PHE A 75 0.22 4.13 1.10
C PHE A 75 0.69 5.12 0.04
N THR A 76 1.96 5.10 -0.36
CA THR A 76 2.49 6.06 -1.33
C THR A 76 2.44 5.55 -2.76
N PHE A 77 2.86 4.31 -3.00
CA PHE A 77 2.85 3.70 -4.32
C PHE A 77 1.50 3.04 -4.63
N GLY A 78 0.96 2.27 -3.67
CA GLY A 78 -0.22 1.43 -3.87
C GLY A 78 -1.47 2.20 -4.29
N GLN A 79 -1.67 3.42 -3.76
CA GLN A 79 -2.84 4.24 -4.06
C GLN A 79 -2.92 4.67 -5.53
N PHE A 80 -1.78 4.69 -6.21
CA PHE A 80 -1.65 5.16 -7.58
C PHE A 80 -1.33 4.01 -8.55
N VAL A 81 -1.59 2.75 -8.16
CA VAL A 81 -1.27 1.55 -8.95
C VAL A 81 -1.61 1.69 -10.45
N PRO A 82 -2.82 2.08 -10.85
CA PRO A 82 -3.15 2.20 -12.27
C PRO A 82 -2.45 3.38 -12.95
N SER A 83 -2.14 4.42 -12.18
CA SER A 83 -1.54 5.66 -12.66
C SER A 83 -0.06 5.49 -12.98
N TRP A 84 0.64 4.60 -12.28
CA TRP A 84 2.03 4.24 -12.62
C TRP A 84 2.16 3.60 -14.00
N ASP A 85 1.10 2.93 -14.46
CA ASP A 85 1.02 2.27 -15.76
C ASP A 85 0.35 3.16 -16.84
N SER A 86 0.10 4.46 -16.56
CA SER A 86 -0.80 5.29 -17.38
C SER A 86 -0.38 5.40 -18.85
N SER A 87 0.92 5.44 -19.15
CA SER A 87 1.44 5.63 -20.51
C SER A 87 1.15 4.47 -21.47
N TYR A 88 1.03 3.24 -20.95
CA TYR A 88 0.72 2.05 -21.74
C TYR A 88 -0.57 1.35 -21.27
N TYR A 89 -1.35 2.00 -20.40
CA TYR A 89 -2.55 1.42 -19.82
C TYR A 89 -3.54 0.97 -20.89
N GLN A 90 -3.75 1.78 -21.94
CA GLN A 90 -4.66 1.43 -23.04
C GLN A 90 -4.24 0.12 -23.75
N LEU A 91 -2.95 -0.03 -24.05
CA LEU A 91 -2.40 -1.23 -24.70
C LEU A 91 -2.55 -2.45 -23.79
N MET A 92 -2.23 -2.31 -22.51
CA MET A 92 -2.40 -3.37 -21.52
C MET A 92 -3.87 -3.83 -21.44
N MET A 93 -4.80 -2.89 -21.56
CA MET A 93 -6.24 -3.16 -21.48
C MET A 93 -6.88 -3.69 -22.77
N SER A 94 -6.15 -3.71 -23.89
CA SER A 94 -6.55 -4.40 -25.13
C SER A 94 -5.94 -5.79 -25.26
N GLN A 95 -4.96 -6.14 -24.45
CA GLN A 95 -4.36 -7.47 -24.43
C GLN A 95 -5.23 -8.48 -23.68
N ASN A 96 -5.04 -9.77 -23.97
CA ASN A 96 -5.73 -10.87 -23.30
C ASN A 96 -5.14 -11.14 -21.90
N ILE A 97 -5.18 -10.14 -21.03
CA ILE A 97 -4.69 -10.23 -19.66
C ILE A 97 -5.87 -10.12 -18.70
N LYS A 98 -5.99 -11.07 -17.77
CA LYS A 98 -7.02 -11.03 -16.74
C LYS A 98 -6.69 -9.94 -15.73
N TYR A 99 -7.65 -9.07 -15.43
CA TYR A 99 -7.52 -8.05 -14.38
C TYR A 99 -7.07 -8.63 -13.04
N LYS A 100 -7.56 -9.83 -12.69
CA LYS A 100 -7.17 -10.53 -11.47
C LYS A 100 -5.67 -10.79 -11.38
N ASP A 101 -5.01 -11.12 -12.50
CA ASP A 101 -3.57 -11.40 -12.55
C ASP A 101 -2.76 -10.10 -12.39
N TYR A 102 -3.21 -9.03 -13.04
CA TYR A 102 -2.67 -7.68 -12.86
C TYR A 102 -2.76 -7.24 -11.39
N LEU A 103 -3.95 -7.31 -10.79
CA LEU A 103 -4.17 -6.95 -9.39
C LEU A 103 -3.35 -7.82 -8.43
N SER A 104 -3.21 -9.12 -8.72
CA SER A 104 -2.38 -10.04 -7.93
C SER A 104 -0.92 -9.66 -7.94
N SER A 105 -0.38 -9.26 -9.09
CA SER A 105 1.00 -8.79 -9.18
C SER A 105 1.23 -7.53 -8.33
N LYS A 106 0.33 -6.54 -8.45
CA LYS A 106 0.43 -5.28 -7.69
C LYS A 106 0.27 -5.50 -6.19
N TRP A 107 -0.62 -6.42 -5.81
CA TRP A 107 -0.77 -6.84 -4.42
C TRP A 107 0.50 -7.48 -3.87
N TRP A 108 1.11 -8.43 -4.61
CA TRP A 108 2.35 -9.07 -4.20
C TRP A 108 3.51 -8.09 -4.07
N LEU A 109 3.60 -7.09 -4.97
CA LEU A 109 4.59 -6.02 -4.85
C LEU A 109 4.46 -5.29 -3.51
N MET A 110 3.23 -4.95 -3.09
CA MET A 110 2.98 -4.31 -1.80
C MET A 110 3.27 -5.25 -0.63
N VAL A 111 2.91 -6.53 -0.71
CA VAL A 111 3.21 -7.52 0.34
C VAL A 111 4.72 -7.63 0.55
N ILE A 112 5.48 -7.79 -0.54
CA ILE A 112 6.95 -7.86 -0.51
C ILE A 112 7.52 -6.59 0.12
N ALA A 113 7.08 -5.42 -0.33
CA ALA A 113 7.54 -4.14 0.22
C ALA A 113 7.23 -4.00 1.71
N THR A 114 6.02 -4.36 2.16
CA THR A 114 5.63 -4.31 3.59
C THR A 114 6.46 -5.28 4.42
N VAL A 115 6.74 -6.49 3.94
CA VAL A 115 7.61 -7.44 4.64
C VAL A 115 9.03 -6.87 4.77
N PHE A 116 9.60 -6.33 3.69
CA PHE A 116 10.91 -5.67 3.74
C PHE A 116 10.93 -4.48 4.71
N SER A 117 9.92 -3.61 4.67
CA SER A 117 9.80 -2.48 5.61
C SER A 117 9.72 -2.95 7.06
N THR A 118 9.01 -4.05 7.32
CA THR A 118 8.87 -4.63 8.68
C THR A 118 10.21 -5.20 9.17
N ILE A 119 10.98 -5.87 8.30
CA ILE A 119 12.32 -6.37 8.61
C ILE A 119 13.26 -5.20 8.94
N ILE A 120 13.26 -4.14 8.12
CA ILE A 120 14.06 -2.94 8.39
C ILE A 120 13.64 -2.31 9.72
N ALA A 121 12.34 -2.28 10.02
CA ALA A 121 11.80 -1.78 11.28
C ALA A 121 12.13 -2.65 12.51
N SER A 122 12.89 -3.74 12.37
CA SER A 122 13.38 -4.53 13.51
C SER A 122 14.23 -3.73 14.49
N PHE A 123 14.86 -2.62 14.09
CA PHE A 123 15.56 -1.73 15.02
C PHE A 123 14.64 -1.14 16.10
N TYR A 124 13.33 -1.11 15.89
CA TYR A 124 12.37 -0.68 16.92
C TYR A 124 12.27 -1.62 18.12
N LEU A 125 12.87 -2.83 18.04
CA LEU A 125 13.07 -3.68 19.21
C LEU A 125 13.84 -2.97 20.33
N TYR A 126 14.68 -1.97 20.00
CA TYR A 126 15.34 -1.11 20.99
C TYR A 126 14.35 -0.41 21.94
N PHE A 127 13.15 -0.05 21.44
CA PHE A 127 12.08 0.57 22.24
C PHE A 127 11.18 -0.46 22.94
N GLY A 128 11.53 -1.75 22.88
CA GLY A 128 10.84 -2.84 23.55
C GLY A 128 10.04 -3.76 22.64
N TRP A 129 9.81 -4.98 23.12
CA TRP A 129 9.09 -6.04 22.41
C TRP A 129 7.68 -5.64 22.00
N HIS A 130 6.95 -4.96 22.88
CA HIS A 130 5.58 -4.53 22.60
C HIS A 130 5.53 -3.57 21.40
N THR A 131 6.49 -2.64 21.30
CA THR A 131 6.59 -1.69 20.18
C THR A 131 6.78 -2.42 18.85
N TYR A 132 7.69 -3.38 18.81
CA TYR A 132 7.91 -4.17 17.61
C TYR A 132 6.68 -5.03 17.25
N LEU A 133 6.00 -5.62 18.24
CA LEU A 133 4.75 -6.35 17.99
C LEU A 133 3.66 -5.48 17.38
N ILE A 134 3.55 -4.21 17.78
CA ILE A 134 2.62 -3.25 17.14
C ILE A 134 2.95 -3.08 15.65
N ILE A 135 4.23 -2.99 15.28
CA ILE A 135 4.66 -2.88 13.89
C ILE A 135 4.34 -4.17 13.11
N VAL A 136 4.62 -5.34 13.68
CA VAL A 136 4.33 -6.64 13.07
C VAL A 136 2.83 -6.81 12.83
N VAL A 137 2.00 -6.49 13.82
CA VAL A 137 0.54 -6.54 13.70
C VAL A 137 0.03 -5.52 12.68
N GLY A 138 0.61 -4.32 12.65
CA GLY A 138 0.36 -3.33 11.61
C GLY A 138 0.70 -3.85 10.21
N ALA A 139 1.79 -4.61 10.06
CA ALA A 139 2.18 -5.24 8.81
C ALA A 139 1.18 -6.31 8.35
N ILE A 140 0.72 -7.16 9.27
CA ILE A 140 -0.31 -8.17 9.02
C ILE A 140 -1.61 -7.48 8.55
N TYR A 141 -2.03 -6.42 9.22
CA TYR A 141 -3.20 -5.64 8.82
C TYR A 141 -3.00 -4.95 7.47
N ASN A 142 -1.81 -4.44 7.20
CA ASN A 142 -1.48 -3.82 5.91
C ASN A 142 -1.58 -4.81 4.75
N ILE A 143 -1.01 -6.00 4.91
CA ILE A 143 -1.06 -7.08 3.93
C ILE A 143 -2.50 -7.57 3.74
N GLY A 144 -3.23 -7.75 4.84
CA GLY A 144 -4.55 -8.38 4.85
C GLY A 144 -5.71 -7.46 4.49
N VAL A 145 -5.69 -6.20 4.88
CA VAL A 145 -6.83 -5.27 4.73
C VAL A 145 -6.43 -4.05 3.91
N ASN A 146 -5.39 -3.32 4.31
CA ASN A 146 -5.08 -2.05 3.64
C ASN A 146 -4.67 -2.21 2.19
N SER A 147 -3.99 -3.31 1.84
CA SER A 147 -3.62 -3.60 0.45
C SER A 147 -4.85 -3.69 -0.46
N HIS A 148 -5.95 -4.30 0.02
CA HIS A 148 -7.21 -4.38 -0.70
C HIS A 148 -7.88 -3.02 -0.82
N LEU A 149 -7.97 -2.26 0.27
CA LEU A 149 -8.56 -0.92 0.27
C LEU A 149 -7.80 0.04 -0.64
N VAL A 150 -6.48 -0.07 -0.67
CA VAL A 150 -5.61 0.75 -1.51
C VAL A 150 -5.75 0.40 -2.99
N LEU A 151 -5.84 -0.89 -3.34
CA LEU A 151 -6.16 -1.29 -4.71
C LEU A 151 -7.54 -0.79 -5.13
N LEU A 152 -8.54 -0.90 -4.24
CA LEU A 152 -9.87 -0.37 -4.50
C LEU A 152 -9.84 1.14 -4.73
N ALA A 153 -9.12 1.90 -3.89
CA ALA A 153 -8.95 3.34 -4.05
C ALA A 153 -8.26 3.68 -5.39
N GLY A 154 -7.24 2.91 -5.77
CA GLY A 154 -6.52 3.08 -7.03
C GLY A 154 -7.43 3.00 -8.26
N ALA A 155 -8.50 2.21 -8.23
CA ALA A 155 -9.48 2.14 -9.32
C ALA A 155 -10.15 3.50 -9.63
N TYR A 156 -10.24 4.38 -8.63
CA TYR A 156 -10.87 5.70 -8.76
C TYR A 156 -9.86 6.82 -9.04
N VAL A 157 -8.55 6.54 -8.96
CA VAL A 157 -7.52 7.52 -9.31
C VAL A 157 -7.33 7.56 -10.81
N LYS A 158 -7.69 8.68 -11.42
CA LYS A 158 -7.67 8.89 -12.89
C LYS A 158 -6.65 9.93 -13.33
N THR A 159 -5.69 10.24 -12.47
CA THR A 159 -4.61 11.18 -12.75
C THR A 159 -3.40 10.44 -13.30
N PRO A 160 -2.98 10.68 -14.55
CA PRO A 160 -1.78 10.06 -15.10
C PRO A 160 -0.52 10.56 -14.36
N ILE A 161 0.52 9.73 -14.33
CA ILE A 161 1.79 10.04 -13.67
C ILE A 161 2.87 10.23 -14.73
N ASP A 162 3.37 11.46 -14.86
CA ASP A 162 4.62 11.72 -15.58
C ASP A 162 5.80 11.17 -14.77
N LEU A 163 6.53 10.22 -15.37
CA LEU A 163 7.65 9.49 -14.77
C LEU A 163 8.97 10.30 -14.76
N ALA A 164 9.08 11.31 -15.63
CA ALA A 164 10.27 12.16 -15.77
C ALA A 164 10.28 13.30 -14.74
N GLN A 165 9.10 13.77 -14.33
CA GLN A 165 8.97 14.84 -13.33
C GLN A 165 9.20 14.34 -11.91
N SER A 166 9.89 15.14 -11.10
CA SER A 166 10.10 14.89 -9.66
C SER A 166 9.08 15.56 -8.75
N LYS A 167 8.07 16.24 -9.29
CA LYS A 167 6.98 16.79 -8.46
C LYS A 167 6.27 15.61 -7.79
N GLY A 168 6.27 15.60 -6.46
CA GLY A 168 5.74 14.48 -5.67
C GLY A 168 4.26 14.23 -5.96
N ALA A 169 3.77 13.01 -5.72
CA ALA A 169 2.37 12.62 -5.93
C ALA A 169 1.35 13.51 -5.17
N PHE A 170 1.80 14.29 -4.18
CA PHE A 170 1.00 15.26 -3.42
C PHE A 170 1.01 16.69 -3.99
N GLY A 171 1.84 17.00 -4.98
CA GLY A 171 1.96 18.34 -5.58
C GLY A 171 0.95 18.62 -6.71
N ASP A 172 0.38 17.56 -7.29
CA ASP A 172 -0.65 17.69 -8.33
C ASP A 172 -2.02 17.85 -7.66
N LYS A 173 -2.48 19.10 -7.50
CA LYS A 173 -3.83 19.44 -6.97
C LYS A 173 -4.99 18.72 -7.66
N LYS A 174 -4.75 18.08 -8.82
CA LYS A 174 -5.72 17.31 -9.62
C LYS A 174 -5.98 15.89 -9.09
N SER A 175 -5.21 15.39 -8.11
CA SER A 175 -5.35 14.02 -7.57
C SER A 175 -6.35 13.88 -6.40
N PHE A 176 -7.02 14.96 -5.99
CA PHE A 176 -8.04 14.91 -4.93
C PHE A 176 -9.35 14.33 -5.48
N ASN A 177 -9.58 13.04 -5.23
CA ASN A 177 -10.85 12.38 -5.50
C ASN A 177 -11.55 12.11 -4.16
N PHE A 178 -12.78 12.62 -3.99
CA PHE A 178 -13.54 12.42 -2.75
C PHE A 178 -13.68 10.93 -2.37
N LYS A 179 -13.84 10.04 -3.35
CA LYS A 179 -13.91 8.59 -3.11
C LYS A 179 -12.58 8.04 -2.57
N THR A 180 -11.44 8.55 -3.04
CA THR A 180 -10.12 8.08 -2.56
C THR A 180 -9.83 8.59 -1.15
N VAL A 181 -10.25 9.82 -0.83
CA VAL A 181 -10.21 10.35 0.54
C VAL A 181 -11.10 9.52 1.46
N LEU A 182 -12.33 9.23 1.06
CA LEU A 182 -13.25 8.41 1.85
C LEU A 182 -12.67 7.01 2.10
N LEU A 183 -12.11 6.37 1.08
CA LEU A 183 -11.45 5.07 1.19
C LEU A 183 -10.11 5.14 1.98
N SER A 184 -9.56 6.35 2.17
CA SER A 184 -8.36 6.57 2.96
C SER A 184 -8.62 6.65 4.47
N LEU A 185 -9.86 6.85 4.91
CA LEU A 185 -10.18 6.93 6.34
C LEU A 185 -10.22 5.54 7.00
N PRO A 186 -10.92 4.52 6.45
CA PRO A 186 -11.00 3.22 7.09
C PRO A 186 -9.64 2.55 7.29
N LYS A 187 -8.70 2.73 6.35
CA LYS A 187 -7.37 2.10 6.42
C LYS A 187 -6.55 2.53 7.65
N LEU A 188 -6.89 3.68 8.24
CA LEU A 188 -6.23 4.24 9.43
C LEU A 188 -7.09 4.10 10.67
N VAL A 189 -8.38 4.44 10.58
CA VAL A 189 -9.28 4.50 11.74
C VAL A 189 -9.71 3.12 12.22
N VAL A 190 -10.04 2.19 11.31
CA VAL A 190 -10.51 0.85 11.68
C VAL A 190 -9.51 0.09 12.56
N PRO A 191 -8.21 -0.01 12.21
CA PRO A 191 -7.28 -0.77 13.06
C PRO A 191 -7.00 -0.07 14.39
N MET A 192 -7.03 1.26 14.44
CA MET A 192 -6.98 2.00 15.71
C MET A 192 -8.19 1.69 16.59
N GLY A 193 -9.38 1.65 16.01
CA GLY A 193 -10.62 1.29 16.70
C GLY A 193 -10.62 -0.15 17.20
N LEU A 194 -10.18 -1.11 16.37
CA LEU A 194 -10.04 -2.52 16.76
C LEU A 194 -9.06 -2.69 17.93
N TYR A 195 -7.92 -2.00 17.87
CA TYR A 195 -6.95 -2.04 18.96
C TYR A 195 -7.52 -1.41 20.23
N ALA A 196 -8.11 -0.22 20.13
CA ALA A 196 -8.72 0.47 21.27
C ALA A 196 -9.79 -0.40 21.93
N LEU A 197 -10.63 -1.06 21.12
CA LEU A 197 -11.66 -1.98 21.61
C LEU A 197 -11.05 -3.14 22.41
N GLY A 198 -10.02 -3.82 21.88
CA GLY A 198 -9.34 -4.89 22.63
C GLY A 198 -8.56 -4.38 23.85
N TYR A 199 -7.95 -3.20 23.75
CA TYR A 199 -7.17 -2.56 24.81
C TYR A 199 -8.04 -2.21 26.02
N TYR A 200 -9.14 -1.49 25.80
CA TYR A 200 -10.00 -0.99 26.88
C TYR A 200 -10.91 -2.07 27.47
N LEU A 201 -11.30 -3.10 26.70
CA LEU A 201 -12.17 -4.16 27.19
C LEU A 201 -11.41 -5.30 27.88
N ILE A 202 -10.16 -5.57 27.48
CA ILE A 202 -9.43 -6.77 27.94
C ILE A 202 -7.99 -6.43 28.33
N SER A 203 -7.12 -6.11 27.36
CA SER A 203 -5.71 -5.80 27.60
C SER A 203 -5.01 -5.30 26.33
N ALA A 204 -3.81 -4.72 26.48
CA ALA A 204 -3.01 -4.30 25.33
C ALA A 204 -2.70 -5.44 24.34
N ASN A 205 -2.44 -6.65 24.84
CA ASN A 205 -2.21 -7.82 24.01
C ASN A 205 -3.48 -8.25 23.27
N ALA A 206 -4.67 -8.12 23.89
CA ALA A 206 -5.93 -8.39 23.22
C ALA A 206 -6.18 -7.41 22.07
N GLY A 207 -5.84 -6.12 22.25
CA GLY A 207 -5.86 -5.12 21.17
C GLY A 207 -5.00 -5.53 19.97
N LEU A 208 -3.78 -6.02 20.21
CA LEU A 208 -2.90 -6.56 19.16
C LEU A 208 -3.53 -7.74 18.44
N ILE A 209 -4.09 -8.69 19.20
CA ILE A 209 -4.75 -9.88 18.64
C ILE A 209 -5.93 -9.48 17.74
N PHE A 210 -6.74 -8.50 18.14
CA PHE A 210 -7.90 -8.08 17.35
C PHE A 210 -7.49 -7.50 15.99
N VAL A 211 -6.45 -6.66 15.96
CA VAL A 211 -5.93 -6.12 14.70
C VAL A 211 -5.28 -7.22 13.85
N ALA A 212 -4.52 -8.13 14.47
CA ALA A 212 -3.90 -9.25 13.77
C ALA A 212 -4.95 -10.17 13.15
N LEU A 213 -6.00 -10.52 13.90
CA LEU A 213 -7.13 -11.34 13.43
C LEU A 213 -7.83 -10.67 12.25
N ALA A 214 -8.10 -9.36 12.32
CA ALA A 214 -8.69 -8.64 11.19
C ALA A 214 -7.79 -8.70 9.94
N GLY A 215 -6.47 -8.56 10.10
CA GLY A 215 -5.51 -8.74 9.01
C GLY A 215 -5.53 -10.15 8.43
N VAL A 216 -5.48 -11.19 9.28
CA VAL A 216 -5.54 -12.60 8.83
C VAL A 216 -6.85 -12.91 8.11
N LEU A 217 -7.99 -12.44 8.63
CA LEU A 217 -9.29 -12.61 7.99
C LEU A 217 -9.33 -11.88 6.64
N GLY A 218 -8.84 -10.65 6.56
CA GLY A 218 -8.74 -9.90 5.31
C GLY A 218 -7.90 -10.65 4.26
N PHE A 219 -6.79 -11.25 4.68
CA PHE A 219 -5.97 -12.11 3.82
C PHE A 219 -6.72 -13.37 3.38
N ALA A 220 -7.41 -14.06 4.30
CA ALA A 220 -8.18 -15.27 3.98
C ALA A 220 -9.29 -14.99 2.96
N PHE A 221 -9.94 -13.82 3.03
CA PHE A 221 -10.96 -13.38 2.07
C PHE A 221 -10.42 -12.70 0.81
N LYS A 222 -9.09 -12.70 0.58
CA LYS A 222 -8.43 -12.09 -0.58
C LYS A 222 -9.14 -12.39 -1.91
N ASN A 223 -9.47 -13.66 -2.16
CA ASN A 223 -10.09 -14.07 -3.42
C ASN A 223 -11.44 -13.39 -3.67
N LYS A 224 -12.28 -13.29 -2.63
CA LYS A 224 -13.58 -12.60 -2.72
C LYS A 224 -13.38 -11.10 -2.93
N MET A 225 -12.46 -10.49 -2.19
CA MET A 225 -12.14 -9.07 -2.33
C MET A 225 -11.61 -8.73 -3.72
N PHE A 226 -10.75 -9.58 -4.28
CA PHE A 226 -10.22 -9.40 -5.62
C PHE A 226 -11.31 -9.43 -6.69
N THR A 227 -12.30 -10.31 -6.57
CA THR A 227 -13.44 -10.33 -7.51
C THR A 227 -14.27 -9.05 -7.40
N LEU A 228 -14.44 -8.48 -6.21
CA LEU A 228 -15.13 -7.20 -6.03
C LEU A 228 -14.33 -6.05 -6.65
N ILE A 229 -13.02 -5.97 -6.34
CA ILE A 229 -12.12 -4.94 -6.88
C ILE A 229 -12.06 -5.04 -8.41
N GLU A 230 -11.96 -6.24 -8.97
CA GLU A 230 -11.95 -6.47 -10.42
C GLU A 230 -13.22 -5.91 -11.09
N LYS A 231 -14.40 -6.09 -10.50
CA LYS A 231 -15.64 -5.51 -11.03
C LYS A 231 -15.58 -3.98 -11.09
N VAL A 232 -15.03 -3.34 -10.05
CA VAL A 232 -14.84 -1.89 -10.01
C VAL A 232 -13.86 -1.44 -11.10
N TYR A 233 -12.73 -2.12 -11.24
CA TYR A 233 -11.74 -1.82 -12.29
C TYR A 233 -12.31 -1.95 -13.69
N ARG A 234 -13.13 -2.98 -13.95
CA ARG A 234 -13.83 -3.15 -15.24
C ARG A 234 -14.83 -2.03 -15.51
N THR A 235 -15.54 -1.60 -14.48
CA THR A 235 -16.53 -0.51 -14.58
C THR A 235 -15.85 0.84 -14.87
N GLU A 236 -14.74 1.13 -14.18
CA GLU A 236 -14.00 2.38 -14.34
C GLU A 236 -13.06 2.39 -15.57
N LYS A 237 -12.84 1.24 -16.21
CA LYS A 237 -11.89 1.01 -17.32
C LYS A 237 -11.88 2.13 -18.36
N TYR A 238 -13.03 2.44 -18.95
CA TYR A 238 -13.12 3.38 -20.07
C TYR A 238 -12.87 4.82 -19.63
N ALA A 239 -13.38 5.20 -18.45
CA ALA A 239 -13.14 6.52 -17.89
C ALA A 239 -11.65 6.72 -17.56
N THR A 240 -10.98 5.69 -17.05
CA THR A 240 -9.54 5.71 -16.78
C THR A 240 -8.72 5.83 -18.08
N ILE A 241 -9.06 5.07 -19.13
CA ILE A 241 -8.40 5.17 -20.43
C ILE A 241 -8.56 6.59 -21.01
N ALA A 242 -9.78 7.15 -20.96
CA ALA A 242 -10.04 8.50 -21.46
C ALA A 242 -9.22 9.55 -20.70
N ALA A 243 -9.17 9.46 -19.37
CA ALA A 243 -8.42 10.40 -18.54
C ALA A 243 -6.91 10.35 -18.80
N TYR A 244 -6.34 9.16 -19.03
CA TYR A 244 -4.92 9.01 -19.33
C TYR A 244 -4.51 9.48 -20.73
N LYS A 245 -5.47 9.57 -21.67
CA LYS A 245 -5.22 10.14 -23.01
C LYS A 245 -5.12 11.66 -23.02
N GLN A 246 -5.80 12.36 -22.11
CA GLN A 246 -5.90 13.83 -22.12
C GLN A 246 -4.59 14.57 -21.80
N GLN A 247 -3.50 13.86 -21.46
CA GLN A 247 -2.18 14.44 -21.20
C GLN A 247 -1.10 14.02 -22.21
N ASN A 248 -1.47 13.29 -23.26
CA ASN A 248 -0.57 13.06 -24.40
C ASN A 248 -0.80 14.10 -25.49
#